data_AF-A0A1V5VGR0-F1
#
_entry.id   AF-A0A1V5VGR0-F1
#
_cell.length_a   1.000
_cell.length_b   1.000
_cell.length_c   1.000
_cell.angle_alpha   90.00
_cell.angle_beta   90.00
_cell.angle_gamma   90.00
#
_symmetry.space_group_name_H-M   'P 1'
#
loop_
_entity.id
_entity.type
_entity.pdbx_description
1 polymer ?
#
loop_
_entity_poly.entity_id
_entity_poly.type
_entity_poly.pdbx_seq_one_letter_code
_entity_poly.pdbx_strand_id
1 'polypeptide(L)'
;MTNVNNWQSLIYELQNEFTRIELENATLKERLNQMEMQKITPSKPEVNRVEWTELETGKRFLTKKDLGRYLGISPGTISNQISNGVFPIRHKKMGIAVRFDMREVLEYLDMNKPFWERDKELEKRR
;
A
#
# COMPACT_ATOMS: atom_id res chain seq x y z
N MET A 1 -5.07 29.25 -69.33
CA MET A 1 -6.22 28.63 -68.64
C MET A 1 -5.81 27.58 -67.59
N THR A 2 -4.62 27.67 -66.97
CA THR A 2 -4.11 26.63 -66.05
C THR A 2 -4.17 27.02 -64.57
N ASN A 3 -4.28 28.30 -64.24
CA ASN A 3 -4.17 28.79 -62.86
C ASN A 3 -5.45 28.54 -62.03
N VAL A 4 -6.63 28.62 -62.65
CA VAL A 4 -7.94 28.45 -61.97
C VAL A 4 -8.14 27.02 -61.46
N ASN A 5 -7.69 26.01 -62.21
CA ASN A 5 -7.79 24.60 -61.82
C ASN A 5 -6.93 24.28 -60.58
N ASN A 6 -5.82 24.99 -60.40
CA ASN A 6 -4.91 24.80 -59.27
C ASN A 6 -5.52 25.33 -57.96
N TRP A 7 -6.21 26.48 -58.03
CA TRP A 7 -6.94 27.03 -56.89
C TRP A 7 -8.15 26.17 -56.50
N GLN A 8 -8.85 25.59 -57.47
CA GLN A 8 -9.95 24.67 -57.19
C GLN A 8 -9.48 23.39 -56.50
N SER A 9 -8.33 22.83 -56.89
CA SER A 9 -7.71 21.69 -56.21
C SER A 9 -7.34 22.03 -54.76
N LEU A 10 -6.70 23.18 -54.54
CA LEU A 10 -6.30 23.62 -53.21
C LEU A 10 -7.51 23.86 -52.29
N ILE A 11 -8.59 24.43 -52.81
CA ILE A 11 -9.83 24.63 -52.05
C ILE A 11 -10.43 23.27 -51.63
N TYR A 12 -10.43 22.29 -52.54
CA TYR A 12 -10.93 20.95 -52.25
C TYR A 12 -10.07 20.21 -51.21
N GLU A 13 -8.74 20.33 -51.31
CA GLU A 13 -7.81 19.79 -50.32
C GLU A 13 -8.01 20.40 -48.94
N LEU A 14 -8.14 21.73 -48.86
CA LEU A 14 -8.41 22.43 -47.60
C LEU A 14 -9.76 22.03 -46.98
N GLN A 15 -10.80 21.82 -47.79
CA GLN A 15 -12.09 21.34 -47.31
C GLN A 15 -12.01 19.91 -46.74
N ASN A 16 -11.22 19.03 -47.39
CA ASN A 16 -10.98 17.68 -46.88
C ASN A 16 -10.17 17.69 -45.59
N GLU A 17 -9.19 18.59 -45.45
CA GLU A 17 -8.45 18.72 -44.20
C GLU A 17 -9.32 19.29 -43.07
N PHE A 18 -10.17 20.26 -43.38
CA PHE A 18 -11.08 20.84 -42.39
C PHE A 18 -12.04 19.80 -41.84
N THR A 19 -12.68 19.02 -42.73
CA THR A 19 -13.58 17.92 -42.33
C THR A 19 -12.85 16.83 -41.54
N ARG A 20 -11.58 16.51 -41.88
CA ARG A 20 -10.75 15.58 -41.10
C ARG A 20 -10.51 16.10 -39.67
N ILE A 21 -10.16 17.38 -39.53
CA ILE A 21 -9.89 18.01 -38.24
C ILE A 21 -11.16 18.10 -37.38
N GLU A 22 -12.32 18.38 -38.00
CA GLU A 22 -13.60 18.39 -37.29
C GLU A 22 -13.95 17.01 -36.73
N LEU A 23 -13.75 15.96 -37.52
CA LEU A 23 -13.96 14.58 -37.08
C LEU A 23 -13.01 14.21 -35.93
N GLU A 24 -11.72 14.53 -36.05
CA GLU A 24 -10.72 14.26 -35.02
C GLU A 24 -11.08 14.98 -33.70
N ASN A 25 -11.47 16.25 -33.78
CA ASN A 25 -11.93 17.01 -32.62
C ASN A 25 -13.18 16.40 -31.95
N ALA A 26 -14.12 15.88 -32.74
CA ALA A 26 -15.29 15.19 -32.20
C ALA A 26 -14.89 13.92 -31.43
N THR A 27 -13.99 13.10 -32.00
CA THR A 27 -13.50 11.88 -31.33
C THR A 27 -12.70 12.17 -30.06
N LEU A 28 -11.88 13.23 -30.06
CA LEU A 28 -11.10 13.63 -28.88
C LEU A 28 -12.01 14.12 -27.75
N LYS A 29 -13.07 14.87 -28.06
CA LYS A 29 -14.08 15.29 -27.07
C LYS A 29 -14.81 14.10 -26.46
N GLU A 30 -15.19 13.12 -27.27
CA GLU A 30 -15.84 11.90 -26.78
C GLU A 30 -14.90 11.10 -25.87
N ARG A 31 -13.63 10.95 -26.26
CA ARG A 31 -12.61 10.28 -25.45
C ARG A 31 -12.36 11.00 -24.12
N LEU A 32 -12.38 12.34 -24.13
CA LEU A 32 -12.25 13.14 -22.91
C LEU A 32 -13.43 12.88 -21.96
N ASN A 33 -14.66 12.92 -22.48
CA ASN A 33 -15.87 12.62 -21.70
C ASN A 33 -15.82 11.20 -21.11
N GLN A 34 -15.37 10.21 -21.87
CA GLN A 34 -15.19 8.83 -21.36
C GLN A 34 -14.17 8.77 -20.23
N MET A 35 -13.03 9.47 -20.35
CA MET A 35 -12.03 9.54 -19.29
C MET A 35 -12.55 10.26 -18.04
N GLU A 36 -13.36 11.31 -18.20
CA GLU A 36 -13.98 12.02 -17.08
C GLU A 36 -15.02 11.15 -16.37
N MET A 37 -15.85 10.41 -17.11
CA MET A 37 -16.78 9.46 -16.51
C MET A 37 -16.07 8.32 -15.77
N GLN A 38 -14.90 7.86 -16.25
CA GLN A 38 -14.08 6.86 -15.56
C GLN A 38 -13.39 7.39 -14.30
N LYS A 39 -13.14 8.70 -14.20
CA LYS A 39 -12.55 9.33 -12.99
C LYS A 39 -13.55 9.45 -11.82
N ILE A 40 -14.85 9.24 -12.05
CA ILE A 40 -15.90 9.36 -11.01
C ILE A 40 -15.98 8.13 -10.10
N THR A 41 -15.24 7.04 -10.38
CA THR A 41 -14.95 6.03 -9.35
C THR A 41 -13.52 6.16 -8.85
N PRO A 42 -13.22 7.09 -7.92
CA PRO A 42 -12.11 6.85 -7.02
C PRO A 42 -12.54 5.67 -6.14
N SER A 43 -12.24 4.44 -6.57
CA SER A 43 -11.82 3.44 -5.59
C SER A 43 -10.53 4.00 -4.99
N LYS A 44 -10.67 4.93 -4.04
CA LYS A 44 -9.61 5.19 -3.08
C LYS A 44 -9.23 3.79 -2.59
N PRO A 45 -8.01 3.27 -2.86
CA PRO A 45 -7.53 2.24 -1.97
C PRO A 45 -7.64 2.89 -0.59
N GLU A 46 -8.42 2.29 0.32
CA GLU A 46 -8.29 2.59 1.74
C GLU A 46 -6.87 2.21 2.10
N VAL A 47 -5.94 3.14 1.84
CA VAL A 47 -4.63 3.11 2.43
C VAL A 47 -4.93 3.41 3.88
N ASN A 48 -5.14 2.35 4.67
CA ASN A 48 -5.13 2.40 6.12
C ASN A 48 -3.80 3.01 6.51
N ARG A 49 -3.78 4.34 6.61
CA ARG A 49 -2.64 5.11 7.04
C ARG A 49 -2.35 4.56 8.43
N VAL A 50 -1.21 3.89 8.58
CA VAL A 50 -0.81 3.31 9.86
C VAL A 50 -0.70 4.49 10.83
N GLU A 51 -1.71 4.65 11.69
CA GLU A 51 -1.64 5.59 12.80
C GLU A 51 -0.51 5.11 13.71
N TRP A 52 0.60 5.83 13.69
CA TRP A 52 1.69 5.66 14.63
C TRP A 52 1.11 5.82 16.03
N THR A 53 0.85 4.70 16.68
CA THR A 53 0.29 4.69 18.03
C THR A 53 1.46 4.81 18.97
N GLU A 54 1.54 5.94 19.67
CA GLU A 54 2.52 6.10 20.75
C GLU A 54 2.34 4.97 21.77
N LEU A 55 3.47 4.49 22.26
CA LEU A 55 3.53 3.33 23.10
C LEU A 55 2.97 3.69 24.48
N GLU A 56 1.78 3.18 24.84
CA GLU A 56 1.15 3.50 26.12
C GLU A 56 2.11 3.16 27.29
N THR A 57 2.70 4.19 27.88
CA THR A 57 3.71 4.09 28.94
C THR A 57 3.06 3.58 30.23
N GLY A 58 3.07 2.26 30.43
CA GLY A 58 2.53 1.62 31.63
C GLY A 58 2.00 0.21 31.40
N LYS A 59 1.67 -0.16 30.16
CA LYS A 59 1.25 -1.54 29.84
C LYS A 59 2.47 -2.45 29.75
N ARG A 60 2.68 -3.29 30.77
CA ARG A 60 3.74 -4.33 30.75
C ARG A 60 3.49 -5.41 29.70
N PHE A 61 2.23 -5.73 29.43
CA PHE A 61 1.85 -6.83 28.55
C PHE A 61 0.95 -6.37 27.41
N LEU A 62 1.37 -6.65 26.18
CA LEU A 62 0.64 -6.30 24.96
C LEU A 62 -0.26 -7.45 24.50
N THR A 63 -1.42 -7.11 23.94
CA THR A 63 -2.21 -8.08 23.14
C THR A 63 -1.60 -8.26 21.75
N LYS A 64 -2.08 -9.25 21.01
CA LYS A 64 -1.81 -9.38 19.57
C LYS A 64 -2.24 -8.15 18.75
N LYS A 65 -3.33 -7.48 19.18
CA LYS A 65 -3.84 -6.28 18.52
C LYS A 65 -2.90 -5.10 18.74
N ASP A 66 -2.47 -4.90 19.97
CA ASP A 66 -1.53 -3.83 20.32
C ASP A 66 -0.19 -4.08 19.65
N LEU A 67 0.35 -5.30 19.74
CA LEU A 67 1.60 -5.68 19.10
C LEU A 67 1.55 -5.48 17.57
N GLY A 68 0.41 -5.81 16.95
CA GLY A 68 0.22 -5.60 15.52
C GLY A 68 0.27 -4.13 15.11
N ARG A 69 -0.24 -3.22 15.95
CA ARG A 69 -0.12 -1.77 15.73
C ARG A 69 1.34 -1.32 15.80
N TYR A 70 2.11 -1.82 16.77
CA TYR A 70 3.52 -1.44 16.92
C TYR A 70 4.43 -2.00 15.81
N LEU A 71 4.21 -3.24 15.41
CA LEU A 71 5.02 -3.91 14.39
C LEU A 71 4.54 -3.66 12.96
N GLY A 72 3.39 -3.00 12.78
CA GLY A 72 2.78 -2.79 11.47
C GLY A 72 2.29 -4.08 10.79
N ILE A 73 2.01 -5.14 11.56
CA ILE A 73 1.55 -6.44 11.06
C ILE A 73 0.17 -6.79 11.60
N SER A 74 -0.62 -7.53 10.81
CA SER A 74 -1.97 -7.90 11.25
C SER A 74 -1.92 -8.86 12.45
N PRO A 75 -2.88 -8.79 13.41
CA PRO A 75 -2.97 -9.74 14.52
C PRO A 75 -3.19 -11.19 14.06
N GLY A 76 -3.78 -11.37 12.86
CA GLY A 76 -3.93 -12.67 12.21
C GLY A 76 -2.58 -13.23 11.79
N THR A 77 -1.74 -12.42 11.14
CA THR A 77 -0.36 -12.78 10.78
C THR A 77 0.45 -13.18 12.01
N ILE A 78 0.36 -12.41 13.10
CA ILE A 78 1.00 -12.74 14.38
C ILE A 78 0.52 -14.11 14.88
N SER A 79 -0.80 -14.36 14.84
CA SER A 79 -1.37 -15.64 15.29
C SER A 79 -0.85 -16.81 14.45
N ASN A 80 -0.79 -16.66 13.13
CA ASN A 80 -0.29 -17.69 12.22
C ASN A 80 1.20 -17.97 12.47
N GLN A 81 2.02 -16.93 12.62
CA GLN A 81 3.44 -17.08 12.92
C GLN A 81 3.69 -17.75 14.28
N ILE A 82 2.87 -17.46 15.30
CA ILE A 82 2.94 -18.15 16.59
C ILE A 82 2.58 -19.62 16.45
N SER A 83 1.47 -19.93 15.76
CA SER A 83 1.03 -21.31 15.55
C SER A 83 2.07 -22.14 14.77
N ASN A 84 2.78 -21.51 13.84
CA ASN A 84 3.86 -22.15 13.08
C ASN A 84 5.19 -22.20 13.86
N GLY A 85 5.28 -21.58 15.04
CA GLY A 85 6.50 -21.53 15.85
C GLY A 85 7.60 -20.62 15.30
N VAL A 86 7.28 -19.72 14.36
CA VAL A 86 8.25 -18.85 13.66
C VAL A 86 8.24 -17.43 14.23
N PHE A 87 7.34 -17.11 15.17
CA PHE A 87 7.23 -15.75 15.69
C PHE A 87 8.48 -15.37 16.52
N PRO A 88 9.17 -14.27 16.18
CA PRO A 88 10.50 -13.97 16.72
C PRO A 88 10.52 -13.42 18.16
N ILE A 89 9.35 -13.08 18.72
CA ILE A 89 9.18 -12.51 20.05
C ILE A 89 8.55 -13.55 20.97
N ARG A 90 9.10 -13.74 22.18
CA ARG A 90 8.50 -14.64 23.17
C ARG A 90 7.11 -14.16 23.59
N HIS A 91 6.20 -15.12 23.71
CA HIS A 91 4.84 -14.88 24.18
C HIS A 91 4.58 -15.70 25.45
N LYS A 92 3.68 -15.19 26.29
CA LYS A 92 3.20 -15.87 27.49
C LYS A 92 1.70 -16.11 27.38
N LYS A 93 1.26 -17.32 27.73
CA LYS A 93 -0.16 -17.64 27.86
C LYS A 93 -0.63 -17.23 29.25
N MET A 94 -1.67 -16.40 29.30
CA MET A 94 -2.35 -15.96 30.52
C MET A 94 -3.81 -16.42 30.42
N GLY A 95 -4.08 -17.62 30.94
CA GLY A 95 -5.32 -18.34 30.64
C GLY A 95 -5.43 -18.64 29.15
N ILE A 96 -6.53 -18.19 28.53
CA ILE A 96 -6.78 -18.36 27.09
C ILE A 96 -6.04 -17.28 26.26
N ALA A 97 -5.65 -16.16 26.88
CA ALA A 97 -5.07 -15.03 26.16
C ALA A 97 -3.55 -15.18 25.96
N VAL A 98 -3.07 -14.84 24.77
CA VAL A 98 -1.63 -14.71 24.47
C VAL A 98 -1.21 -13.25 24.67
N ARG A 99 -0.15 -13.05 25.46
CA ARG A 99 0.39 -11.74 25.83
C ARG A 99 1.88 -11.66 25.56
N PHE A 100 2.36 -10.47 25.22
CA PHE A 100 3.78 -10.21 24.95
C PHE A 100 4.34 -9.24 25.98
N ASP A 101 5.51 -9.55 26.56
CA ASP A 101 6.16 -8.63 27.48
C ASP A 101 6.76 -7.47 26.69
N MET A 102 6.48 -6.25 27.13
CA MET A 102 6.95 -5.04 26.47
C MET A 102 8.48 -4.99 26.35
N ARG A 103 9.19 -5.49 27.37
CA ARG A 103 10.66 -5.52 27.36
C ARG A 103 11.21 -6.38 26.24
N GLU A 104 10.61 -7.55 26.02
CA GLU A 104 11.01 -8.48 24.96
C GLU A 104 10.77 -7.88 23.56
N VAL A 105 9.67 -7.14 23.42
CA VAL A 105 9.31 -6.43 22.18
C VAL A 105 10.32 -5.33 21.88
N LEU A 106 10.66 -4.50 22.88
CA LEU A 106 11.68 -3.45 22.72
C LEU A 106 13.05 -4.04 22.39
N GLU A 107 13.45 -5.08 23.11
CA GLU A 107 14.72 -5.76 22.84
C GLU A 107 14.76 -6.34 21.42
N TYR A 108 13.60 -6.79 20.90
CA TYR A 108 13.50 -7.28 19.52
C TYR A 108 13.64 -6.14 18.52
N LEU A 109 13.02 -5.00 18.77
CA LEU A 109 13.14 -3.82 17.92
C LEU A 109 14.57 -3.26 17.91
N ASP A 110 15.25 -3.28 19.06
CA ASP A 110 16.62 -2.77 19.18
C ASP A 110 17.64 -3.68 18.50
N MET A 111 17.53 -5.00 18.71
CA MET A 111 18.53 -5.96 18.19
C MET A 111 18.18 -6.49 16.80
N ASN A 112 16.91 -6.43 16.41
CA ASN A 112 16.35 -7.05 15.21
C ASN A 112 16.72 -8.54 15.06
N LYS A 113 16.81 -9.26 16.18
CA LYS A 113 17.14 -10.69 16.25
C LYS A 113 16.05 -11.46 16.96
N PRO A 114 15.68 -12.65 16.48
CA PRO A 114 14.70 -13.48 17.16
C PRO A 114 15.23 -13.97 18.52
N PHE A 115 14.32 -14.26 19.43
CA PHE A 115 14.68 -14.61 20.81
C PHE A 115 15.62 -15.82 20.91
N TRP A 116 15.49 -16.83 20.03
CA TRP A 116 16.33 -18.02 20.07
C TRP A 116 17.79 -17.75 19.66
N GLU A 117 18.05 -16.73 18.84
CA GLU A 117 19.42 -16.31 18.54
C GLU A 117 20.02 -15.53 19.70
N ARG A 118 19.23 -14.67 20.35
CA ARG A 118 19.64 -13.94 21.55
C ARG A 118 19.99 -14.88 22.70
N ASP A 119 19.17 -15.90 22.92
CA ASP A 119 19.41 -16.90 23.97
C ASP A 119 20.72 -17.64 23.73
N LYS A 120 21.00 -18.04 22.49
CA LYS A 120 22.28 -18.67 22.11
C LYS A 120 23.48 -17.74 22.34
N GLU A 121 23.34 -16.45 22.07
CA GLU A 121 24.39 -15.46 22.32
C GLU A 121 24.62 -15.25 23.82
N LEU A 122 23.56 -15.23 24.62
CA LEU A 122 23.64 -15.14 26.08
C LEU A 122 24.30 -16.37 26.69
N GLU A 123 23.98 -17.57 26.19
CA GLU A 123 24.61 -18.82 26.61
C GLU A 123 26.11 -18.84 26.30
N LYS A 124 26.54 -18.35 25.13
CA LYS A 124 27.97 -18.27 24.78
C LYS A 124 28.78 -17.29 25.64
N ARG A 125 28.10 -16.32 26.28
CA ARG A 125 28.73 -15.30 27.13
C ARG A 125 28.81 -15.73 28.59
N ARG A 126 28.12 -16.79 28.98
CA ARG A 126 28.16 -17.39 30.32
C ARG A 126 29.26 -18.43 30.41
#